data_AF-A0A497NNS2-F1
#
_entry.id   AF-A0A497NNS2-F1
#
_cell.length_a   1.000
_cell.length_b   1.000
_cell.length_c   1.000
_cell.angle_alpha   90.00
_cell.angle_beta   90.00
_cell.angle_gamma   90.00
#
_symmetry.space_group_name_H-M   'P 1'
#
loop_
_entity.id
_entity.type
_entity.pdbx_description
1 polymer ?
#
loop_
_entity_poly.entity_id
_entity_poly.type
_entity_poly.pdbx_seq_one_letter_code
_entity_poly.pdbx_strand_id
1 'polypeptide(L)'
;MKNKVSLRYAKDMYRYAQRYCNCLFEGDFSRLQPINPNKRNHILCALSNLSKYLGIYERFQRLVRAYGLKWKLNNADDLLLNRITKVQNEGEVLEWIKQVKEKVVGLDDFMDFCLISGLRVNEALASWNLIIELASQNRLGEYYNEGMETLEHFRFKQIFIRKTKKAFITFMPKAFLERIALNDKLTWPTIHNRLYKKKLPLRFGDIREYWATYMTKHLKESEIDFLQGRISSSIFMRNYFNPALISDLKHRVFRGVSELLRKTS
;
A
#
# COMPACT_ATOMS: atom_id res chain seq x y z
N MET A 1 -1.37 -24.19 -16.46
CA MET A 1 -0.35 -23.57 -15.58
C MET A 1 -0.92 -22.30 -14.94
N LYS A 2 -1.08 -22.24 -13.61
CA LYS A 2 -1.49 -21.00 -12.92
C LYS A 2 -0.35 -19.99 -13.01
N ASN A 3 -0.53 -18.89 -13.74
CA ASN A 3 0.47 -17.82 -13.82
C ASN A 3 0.79 -17.30 -12.41
N LYS A 4 1.98 -17.64 -11.88
CA LYS A 4 2.48 -17.22 -10.56
C LYS A 4 2.79 -15.70 -10.51
N VAL A 5 2.70 -15.01 -11.64
CA VAL A 5 3.19 -13.64 -11.85
C VAL A 5 2.11 -12.84 -12.60
N SER A 6 1.91 -11.56 -12.22
CA SER A 6 0.91 -10.71 -12.88
C SER A 6 1.33 -10.38 -14.33
N LEU A 7 0.35 -10.28 -15.24
CA LEU A 7 0.60 -9.97 -16.65
C LEU A 7 1.39 -8.66 -16.83
N ARG A 8 1.09 -7.65 -16.01
CA ARG A 8 1.81 -6.37 -16.01
C ARG A 8 3.29 -6.57 -15.66
N TYR A 9 3.58 -7.31 -14.60
CA TYR A 9 4.97 -7.58 -14.21
C TYR A 9 5.70 -8.39 -15.29
N ALA A 10 5.04 -9.36 -15.91
CA ALA A 10 5.63 -10.11 -17.03
C ALA A 10 5.99 -9.20 -18.21
N LYS A 11 5.08 -8.28 -18.59
CA LYS A 11 5.34 -7.25 -19.62
C LYS A 11 6.51 -6.34 -19.24
N ASP A 12 6.58 -5.91 -17.99
CA ASP A 12 7.68 -5.06 -17.51
C ASP A 12 9.03 -5.80 -17.54
N MET A 13 9.07 -7.07 -17.12
CA MET A 13 10.27 -7.90 -17.20
C MET A 13 10.74 -8.09 -18.64
N TYR A 14 9.81 -8.36 -19.56
CA TYR A 14 10.14 -8.49 -20.98
C TYR A 14 10.74 -7.20 -21.54
N ARG A 15 10.11 -6.06 -21.29
CA ARG A 15 10.61 -4.75 -21.74
C ARG A 15 12.00 -4.43 -21.19
N TYR A 16 12.23 -4.68 -19.90
CA TYR A 16 13.55 -4.47 -19.29
C TYR A 16 14.59 -5.43 -19.86
N ALA A 17 14.24 -6.70 -20.07
CA ALA A 17 15.13 -7.68 -20.68
C ALA A 17 15.53 -7.24 -22.09
N GLN A 18 14.57 -6.85 -22.95
CA GLN A 18 14.87 -6.34 -24.29
C GLN A 18 15.74 -5.08 -24.26
N ARG A 19 15.44 -4.14 -23.38
CA ARG A 19 16.15 -2.85 -23.33
C ARG A 19 17.59 -2.98 -22.84
N TYR A 20 17.89 -3.95 -21.99
CA TYR A 20 19.19 -4.08 -21.31
C TYR A 20 19.92 -5.38 -21.66
N CYS A 21 19.42 -6.19 -22.59
CA CYS A 21 20.04 -7.47 -22.96
C CYS A 21 21.49 -7.30 -23.44
N ASN A 22 21.80 -6.19 -24.10
CA ASN A 22 23.16 -5.88 -24.55
C ASN A 22 24.16 -5.87 -23.40
N CYS A 23 23.80 -5.38 -22.20
CA CYS A 23 24.69 -5.42 -21.04
C CYS A 23 25.09 -6.87 -20.67
N LEU A 24 24.19 -7.83 -20.89
CA LEU A 24 24.46 -9.25 -20.65
C LEU A 24 25.33 -9.87 -21.75
N PHE A 25 25.08 -9.52 -23.02
CA PHE A 25 25.79 -10.06 -24.18
C PHE A 25 27.20 -9.46 -24.35
N GLU A 26 27.34 -8.16 -24.13
CA GLU A 26 28.61 -7.43 -24.13
C GLU A 26 29.42 -7.74 -22.86
N GLY A 27 28.76 -8.18 -21.79
CA GLY A 27 29.42 -8.45 -20.52
C GLY A 27 29.80 -7.20 -19.74
N ASP A 28 29.13 -6.08 -19.99
CA ASP A 28 29.38 -4.81 -19.29
C ASP A 28 28.15 -4.33 -18.52
N PHE A 29 28.25 -4.33 -17.19
CA PHE A 29 27.22 -3.84 -16.28
C PHE A 29 27.47 -2.41 -15.78
N SER A 30 28.49 -1.70 -16.30
CA SER A 30 28.77 -0.29 -15.94
C SER A 30 27.56 0.60 -16.14
N ARG A 31 26.81 0.38 -17.23
CA ARG A 31 25.58 1.11 -17.56
C ARG A 31 24.46 0.95 -16.53
N LEU A 32 24.54 -0.06 -15.66
CA LEU A 32 23.58 -0.30 -14.60
C LEU A 32 23.92 0.47 -13.31
N GLN A 33 25.20 0.84 -13.09
CA GLN A 33 25.62 1.54 -11.88
C GLN A 33 24.88 2.86 -11.60
N PRO A 34 24.78 3.79 -12.57
CA PRO A 34 24.13 5.09 -12.31
C PRO A 34 22.60 4.98 -12.22
N ILE A 35 22.01 3.81 -12.45
CA ILE A 35 20.57 3.62 -12.38
C ILE A 35 20.13 3.54 -10.91
N ASN A 36 19.06 4.25 -10.57
CA ASN A 36 18.41 4.18 -9.25
C ASN A 36 18.26 2.71 -8.79
N PRO A 37 18.62 2.38 -7.52
CA PRO A 37 18.62 1.02 -7.00
C PRO A 37 17.34 0.21 -7.25
N ASN A 38 16.16 0.83 -7.15
CA ASN A 38 14.89 0.16 -7.38
C ASN A 38 14.71 -0.26 -8.83
N LYS A 39 15.01 0.65 -9.77
CA LYS A 39 14.93 0.36 -11.21
C LYS A 39 16.02 -0.65 -11.61
N ARG A 40 17.23 -0.50 -11.06
CA ARG A 40 18.35 -1.42 -11.25
C ARG A 40 18.00 -2.85 -10.80
N ASN A 41 17.35 -2.99 -9.66
CA ASN A 41 16.85 -4.29 -9.18
C ASN A 41 15.87 -4.92 -10.18
N HIS A 42 14.93 -4.16 -10.74
CA HIS A 42 14.02 -4.67 -11.77
C HIS A 42 14.74 -5.11 -13.05
N ILE A 43 15.75 -4.36 -13.48
CA ILE A 43 16.59 -4.72 -14.63
C ILE A 43 17.36 -6.00 -14.34
N LEU A 44 17.98 -6.14 -13.17
CA LEU A 44 18.72 -7.34 -12.77
C LEU A 44 17.79 -8.57 -12.67
N CYS A 45 16.56 -8.43 -12.17
CA CYS A 45 15.56 -9.51 -12.23
C CYS A 45 15.22 -9.90 -13.67
N ALA A 46 15.05 -8.93 -14.57
CA ALA A 46 14.75 -9.20 -15.97
C ALA A 46 15.91 -9.90 -16.69
N LEU A 47 17.15 -9.43 -16.49
CA LEU A 47 18.35 -10.05 -17.05
C LEU A 47 18.62 -11.44 -16.46
N SER A 48 18.31 -11.65 -15.17
CA SER A 48 18.36 -12.97 -14.57
C SER A 48 17.40 -13.95 -15.26
N ASN A 49 16.15 -13.54 -15.49
CA ASN A 49 15.18 -14.38 -16.20
C ASN A 49 15.62 -14.68 -17.64
N LEU A 50 16.13 -13.68 -18.36
CA LEU A 50 16.66 -13.83 -19.72
C LEU A 50 17.86 -14.79 -19.74
N SER A 51 18.83 -14.62 -18.84
CA SER A 51 20.02 -15.46 -18.78
C SER A 51 19.70 -16.93 -18.45
N LYS A 52 18.69 -17.19 -17.61
CA LYS A 52 18.19 -18.55 -17.36
C LYS A 52 17.54 -19.16 -18.59
N TYR A 53 16.72 -18.39 -19.30
CA TYR A 53 16.09 -18.84 -20.55
C TYR A 53 17.13 -19.18 -21.62
N LEU A 54 18.21 -18.40 -21.71
CA LEU A 54 19.29 -18.58 -22.68
C LEU A 54 20.38 -19.59 -22.23
N GLY A 55 20.30 -20.15 -21.02
CA GLY A 55 21.33 -21.06 -20.49
C GLY A 55 22.66 -20.40 -20.09
N ILE A 56 22.71 -19.07 -19.93
CA ILE A 56 23.93 -18.30 -19.59
C ILE A 56 23.89 -17.70 -18.17
N TYR A 57 23.17 -18.34 -17.25
CA TYR A 57 22.94 -17.82 -15.91
C TYR A 57 24.24 -17.63 -15.09
N GLU A 58 25.21 -18.53 -15.24
CA GLU A 58 26.51 -18.41 -14.57
C GLU A 58 27.28 -17.16 -15.01
N ARG A 59 27.22 -16.82 -16.31
CA ARG A 59 27.79 -15.58 -16.85
C ARG A 59 27.14 -14.38 -16.18
N PHE A 60 25.80 -14.35 -16.11
CA PHE A 60 25.07 -13.30 -15.40
C PHE A 60 25.54 -13.17 -13.93
N GLN A 61 25.64 -14.27 -13.18
CA GLN A 61 26.08 -14.23 -11.78
C GLN A 61 27.51 -13.70 -11.62
N ARG A 62 28.43 -14.07 -12.53
CA ARG A 62 29.79 -13.52 -12.55
C ARG A 62 29.79 -12.00 -12.77
N LEU A 63 29.00 -11.51 -13.72
CA LEU A 63 28.88 -10.07 -14.00
C LEU A 63 28.30 -9.30 -12.80
N VAL A 64 27.25 -9.82 -12.15
CA VAL A 64 26.70 -9.20 -10.94
C VAL A 64 27.76 -9.04 -9.85
N ARG A 65 28.57 -10.09 -9.61
CA ARG A 65 29.65 -10.06 -8.61
C ARG A 65 30.79 -9.13 -9.00
N ALA A 66 31.26 -9.21 -10.25
CA ALA A 66 32.37 -8.41 -10.75
C ALA A 66 32.10 -6.90 -10.65
N TYR A 67 30.85 -6.49 -10.86
CA TYR A 67 30.44 -5.09 -10.74
C TYR A 67 29.89 -4.73 -9.35
N GLY A 68 29.98 -5.61 -8.35
CA GLY A 68 29.52 -5.33 -6.98
C GLY A 68 28.01 -5.02 -6.88
N LEU A 69 27.21 -5.50 -7.84
CA LEU A 69 25.78 -5.20 -7.88
C LEU A 69 25.01 -6.09 -6.90
N LYS A 70 24.23 -5.48 -6.03
CA LYS A 70 23.32 -6.18 -5.11
C LYS A 70 21.93 -6.33 -5.77
N TRP A 71 21.34 -7.53 -5.70
CA TRP A 71 20.00 -7.82 -6.25
C TRP A 71 19.15 -8.68 -5.30
N LYS A 72 18.56 -8.02 -4.27
CA LYS A 72 17.63 -8.49 -3.19
C LYS A 72 18.07 -9.71 -2.34
N LEU A 73 17.75 -9.81 -1.04
CA LEU A 73 16.73 -9.15 -0.20
C LEU A 73 17.23 -7.89 0.51
N ASN A 74 16.32 -6.95 0.76
CA ASN A 74 16.51 -5.94 1.79
C ASN A 74 16.80 -6.70 3.09
N ASN A 75 18.00 -6.56 3.66
CA ASN A 75 18.26 -7.17 4.96
C ASN A 75 17.25 -6.59 5.96
N ALA A 76 16.75 -7.41 6.88
CA ALA A 76 15.87 -6.91 7.94
C ALA A 76 16.54 -5.72 8.65
N ASP A 77 17.87 -5.76 8.81
CA ASP A 77 18.71 -4.71 9.36
C ASP A 77 18.69 -3.43 8.51
N ASP A 78 18.76 -3.51 7.18
CA ASP A 78 18.65 -2.32 6.32
C ASP A 78 17.24 -1.70 6.42
N LEU A 79 16.20 -2.52 6.58
CA LEU A 79 14.84 -2.03 6.81
C LEU A 79 14.68 -1.40 8.19
N LEU A 80 15.33 -1.96 9.21
CA LEU A 80 15.36 -1.41 10.58
C LEU A 80 16.16 -0.09 10.62
N LEU A 81 17.34 -0.05 10.03
CA LEU A 81 18.17 1.16 9.92
C LEU A 81 17.46 2.27 9.15
N ASN A 82 16.78 1.94 8.04
CA ASN A 82 15.95 2.92 7.32
C ASN A 82 14.74 3.39 8.15
N ARG A 83 14.16 2.55 9.02
CA ARG A 83 13.09 2.99 9.93
C ARG A 83 13.63 3.89 11.04
N ILE A 84 14.72 3.49 11.69
CA ILE A 84 15.34 4.24 12.79
C ILE A 84 15.77 5.63 12.32
N THR A 85 16.37 5.73 11.13
CA THR A 85 16.79 7.02 10.55
C THR A 85 15.62 7.87 10.04
N LYS A 86 14.52 7.25 9.59
CA LYS A 86 13.31 7.95 9.11
C LYS A 86 12.38 8.42 10.24
N VAL A 87 12.44 7.80 11.42
CA VAL A 87 11.59 8.09 12.59
C VAL A 87 11.94 9.41 13.30
N GLN A 88 13.00 10.13 12.89
CA GLN A 88 13.40 11.35 13.60
C GLN A 88 12.35 12.47 13.64
N ASN A 89 11.30 12.45 12.80
CA ASN A 89 10.22 13.44 12.88
C ASN A 89 8.84 12.80 12.70
N GLU A 90 8.21 12.31 13.79
CA GLU A 90 6.80 11.90 13.78
C GLU A 90 5.85 12.99 13.23
N GLY A 91 6.22 14.27 13.38
CA GLY A 91 5.47 15.41 12.86
C GLY A 91 5.49 15.57 11.33
N GLU A 92 6.48 14.99 10.64
CA GLU A 92 6.66 15.23 9.21
C GLU A 92 5.52 14.67 8.34
N VAL A 93 4.98 13.50 8.70
CA VAL A 93 3.87 12.90 7.97
C VAL A 93 2.56 13.64 8.24
N LEU A 94 2.35 14.09 9.48
CA LEU A 94 1.18 14.91 9.85
C LEU A 94 1.20 16.25 9.11
N GLU A 95 2.36 16.90 9.09
CA GLU A 95 2.57 18.15 8.38
C GLU A 95 2.37 17.96 6.88
N TRP A 96 2.88 16.86 6.31
CA TRP A 96 2.61 16.54 4.92
C TRP A 96 1.12 16.32 4.65
N ILE A 97 0.38 15.64 5.53
CA ILE A 97 -1.08 15.48 5.39
C ILE A 97 -1.77 16.86 5.38
N LYS A 98 -1.44 17.75 6.32
CA LYS A 98 -1.98 19.11 6.38
C LYS A 98 -1.72 19.89 5.09
N GLN A 99 -0.48 19.84 4.60
CA GLN A 99 -0.12 20.50 3.35
C GLN A 99 -0.87 19.93 2.14
N VAL A 100 -1.15 18.63 2.10
CA VAL A 100 -1.96 18.04 1.04
C VAL A 100 -3.41 18.53 1.14
N LYS A 101 -4.01 18.49 2.33
CA LYS A 101 -5.39 18.97 2.57
C LYS A 101 -5.55 20.44 2.17
N GLU A 102 -4.58 21.29 2.53
CA GLU A 102 -4.57 22.72 2.22
C GLU A 102 -4.31 23.02 0.72
N LYS A 103 -3.27 22.41 0.14
CA LYS A 103 -2.76 22.82 -1.18
C LYS A 103 -3.38 22.05 -2.34
N VAL A 104 -4.01 20.90 -2.09
CA VAL A 104 -4.50 19.98 -3.11
C VAL A 104 -6.01 19.82 -3.04
N VAL A 105 -6.71 20.66 -3.81
CA VAL A 105 -8.18 20.68 -3.91
C VAL A 105 -8.74 19.28 -4.22
N GLY A 106 -9.78 18.90 -3.48
CA GLY A 106 -10.51 17.66 -3.67
C GLY A 106 -9.74 16.40 -3.27
N LEU A 107 -8.71 16.51 -2.42
CA LEU A 107 -8.09 15.35 -1.76
C LEU A 107 -8.31 15.31 -0.25
N ASP A 108 -8.87 16.35 0.36
CA ASP A 108 -9.03 16.46 1.81
C ASP A 108 -9.72 15.23 2.44
N ASP A 109 -10.93 14.92 1.98
CA ASP A 109 -11.70 13.76 2.41
C ASP A 109 -10.99 12.43 2.14
N PHE A 110 -10.22 12.34 1.05
CA PHE A 110 -9.45 11.14 0.72
C PHE A 110 -8.26 10.96 1.68
N MET A 111 -7.64 12.05 2.14
CA MET A 111 -6.58 12.02 3.14
C MET A 111 -7.14 11.56 4.49
N ASP A 112 -8.28 12.11 4.91
CA ASP A 112 -8.99 11.66 6.10
C ASP A 112 -9.37 10.18 5.98
N PHE A 113 -9.87 9.74 4.82
CA PHE A 113 -10.19 8.33 4.58
C PHE A 113 -8.97 7.42 4.70
N CYS A 114 -7.81 7.83 4.17
CA CYS A 114 -6.56 7.08 4.33
C CYS A 114 -6.15 6.99 5.81
N LEU A 115 -6.31 8.07 6.56
CA LEU A 115 -5.98 8.13 7.98
C LEU A 115 -6.95 7.31 8.84
N ILE A 116 -8.25 7.32 8.54
CA ILE A 116 -9.25 6.54 9.28
C ILE A 116 -9.05 5.04 9.00
N SER A 117 -8.87 4.69 7.71
CA SER A 117 -8.91 3.29 7.29
C SER A 117 -7.63 2.50 7.59
N GLY A 118 -6.46 3.16 7.66
CA GLY A 118 -5.17 2.48 7.81
C GLY A 118 -4.81 1.53 6.65
N LEU A 119 -5.56 1.58 5.55
CA LEU A 119 -5.38 0.70 4.39
C LEU A 119 -4.13 1.07 3.58
N ARG A 120 -3.65 0.15 2.73
CA ARG A 120 -2.66 0.55 1.72
C ARG A 120 -3.33 1.48 0.72
N VAL A 121 -2.62 2.46 0.18
CA VAL A 121 -3.21 3.47 -0.72
C VAL A 121 -4.03 2.89 -1.88
N ASN A 122 -3.61 1.77 -2.47
CA ASN A 122 -4.38 1.14 -3.55
C ASN A 122 -5.63 0.41 -3.06
N GLU A 123 -5.60 -0.13 -1.82
CA GLU A 123 -6.79 -0.71 -1.16
C GLU A 123 -7.75 0.42 -0.76
N ALA A 124 -7.22 1.51 -0.20
CA ALA A 124 -7.98 2.72 0.13
C ALA A 124 -8.65 3.31 -1.12
N LEU A 125 -7.90 3.53 -2.19
CA LEU A 125 -8.43 4.05 -3.46
C LEU A 125 -9.53 3.14 -4.05
N ALA A 126 -9.34 1.82 -3.98
CA ALA A 126 -10.36 0.88 -4.43
C ALA A 126 -11.64 0.96 -3.58
N SER A 127 -11.49 1.03 -2.25
CA SER A 127 -12.62 1.20 -1.34
C SER A 127 -13.35 2.54 -1.54
N TRP A 128 -12.61 3.64 -1.68
CA TRP A 128 -13.15 4.98 -1.95
C TRP A 128 -14.06 4.98 -3.18
N ASN A 129 -13.55 4.47 -4.31
CA ASN A 129 -14.32 4.41 -5.55
C ASN A 129 -15.52 3.45 -5.45
N LEU A 130 -15.38 2.36 -4.70
CA LEU A 130 -16.46 1.39 -4.49
C LEU A 130 -17.59 1.99 -3.65
N ILE A 131 -17.28 2.79 -2.62
CA ILE A 131 -18.27 3.53 -1.83
C ILE A 131 -19.10 4.44 -2.75
N ILE A 132 -18.43 5.29 -3.53
CA ILE A 132 -19.09 6.23 -4.45
C ILE A 132 -19.95 5.47 -5.47
N GLU A 133 -19.42 4.40 -6.05
CA GLU A 133 -20.14 3.59 -7.04
C GLU A 133 -21.41 2.97 -6.47
N LEU A 134 -21.31 2.28 -5.34
CA LEU A 134 -22.45 1.62 -4.73
C LEU A 134 -23.45 2.62 -4.17
N ALA A 135 -22.99 3.74 -3.61
CA ALA A 135 -23.87 4.81 -3.14
C ALA A 135 -24.69 5.41 -4.29
N SER A 136 -24.06 5.65 -5.46
CA SER A 136 -24.75 6.17 -6.65
C SER A 136 -25.84 5.22 -7.18
N GLN A 137 -25.74 3.94 -6.84
CA GLN A 137 -26.68 2.89 -7.24
C GLN A 137 -27.65 2.50 -6.13
N ASN A 138 -27.63 3.19 -4.98
CA ASN A 138 -28.38 2.83 -3.77
C ASN A 138 -28.11 1.39 -3.27
N ARG A 139 -26.87 0.92 -3.46
CA ARG A 139 -26.39 -0.43 -3.13
C ARG A 139 -25.29 -0.43 -2.08
N LEU A 140 -25.09 0.67 -1.36
CA LEU A 140 -24.03 0.80 -0.36
C LEU A 140 -24.13 -0.27 0.74
N GLY A 141 -25.33 -0.72 1.08
CA GLY A 141 -25.57 -1.82 2.03
C GLY A 141 -24.98 -3.18 1.63
N GLU A 142 -24.62 -3.38 0.35
CA GLU A 142 -23.88 -4.58 -0.09
C GLU A 142 -22.42 -4.59 0.42
N TYR A 143 -21.90 -3.43 0.81
CA TYR A 143 -20.52 -3.24 1.23
C TYR A 143 -20.39 -2.68 2.64
N TYR A 144 -21.32 -1.86 3.09
CA TYR A 144 -21.32 -1.26 4.41
C TYR A 144 -22.39 -1.91 5.30
N ASN A 145 -21.97 -2.38 6.47
CA ASN A 145 -22.85 -2.86 7.51
C ASN A 145 -23.07 -1.73 8.52
N GLU A 146 -24.26 -1.14 8.50
CA GLU A 146 -24.59 0.00 9.37
C GLU A 146 -24.58 -0.38 10.87
N GLY A 147 -25.08 -1.57 11.22
CA GLY A 147 -25.13 -2.00 12.62
C GLY A 147 -23.74 -2.14 13.24
N MET A 148 -22.76 -2.55 12.43
CA MET A 148 -21.36 -2.69 12.87
C MET A 148 -20.50 -1.47 12.55
N GLU A 149 -21.02 -0.51 11.78
CA GLU A 149 -20.27 0.60 11.17
C GLU A 149 -18.99 0.14 10.46
N THR A 150 -19.11 -0.90 9.65
CA THR A 150 -17.96 -1.53 8.96
C THR A 150 -18.14 -1.63 7.47
N LEU A 151 -17.09 -1.26 6.73
CA LEU A 151 -16.88 -1.67 5.34
C LEU A 151 -16.41 -3.13 5.32
N GLU A 152 -17.17 -4.01 4.67
CA GLU A 152 -16.97 -5.45 4.62
C GLU A 152 -16.20 -5.87 3.36
N HIS A 153 -14.89 -5.54 3.31
CA HIS A 153 -13.98 -5.86 2.19
C HIS A 153 -14.00 -7.34 1.77
N PHE A 154 -14.27 -8.23 2.71
CA PHE A 154 -14.37 -9.67 2.46
C PHE A 154 -15.51 -10.07 1.50
N ARG A 155 -16.50 -9.20 1.26
CA ARG A 155 -17.54 -9.40 0.23
C ARG A 155 -17.01 -9.19 -1.19
N PHE A 156 -16.01 -8.32 -1.35
CA PHE A 156 -15.39 -7.97 -2.63
C PHE A 156 -14.00 -8.61 -2.77
N LYS A 157 -13.94 -9.95 -2.64
CA LYS A 157 -12.69 -10.72 -2.55
C LYS A 157 -11.71 -10.45 -3.70
N GLN A 158 -12.23 -10.29 -4.91
CA GLN A 158 -11.45 -9.98 -6.11
C GLN A 158 -10.67 -8.66 -6.01
N ILE A 159 -11.15 -7.71 -5.19
CA ILE A 159 -10.53 -6.40 -4.98
C ILE A 159 -9.53 -6.48 -3.81
N PHE A 160 -9.98 -6.98 -2.65
CA PHE A 160 -9.28 -6.82 -1.37
C PHE A 160 -8.55 -8.08 -0.87
N ILE A 161 -8.91 -9.27 -1.35
CA ILE A 161 -8.36 -10.54 -0.88
C ILE A 161 -7.44 -11.13 -1.96
N ARG A 162 -6.17 -10.73 -1.93
CA ARG A 162 -5.10 -11.26 -2.79
C ARG A 162 -4.31 -12.34 -2.07
N LYS A 163 -3.43 -13.04 -2.80
CA LYS A 163 -2.63 -14.16 -2.28
C LYS A 163 -1.87 -13.83 -0.99
N THR A 164 -1.27 -12.64 -0.91
CA THR A 164 -0.40 -12.21 0.19
C THR A 164 -0.93 -11.01 0.98
N LYS A 165 -2.08 -10.44 0.59
CA LYS A 165 -2.64 -9.23 1.20
C LYS A 165 -4.14 -9.40 1.31
N LYS A 166 -4.68 -9.29 2.52
CA LYS A 166 -6.08 -9.61 2.82
C LYS A 166 -6.65 -8.57 3.77
N ALA A 167 -7.12 -7.44 3.24
CA ALA A 167 -7.90 -6.49 4.03
C ALA A 167 -9.33 -7.04 4.15
N PHE A 168 -9.82 -7.25 5.37
CA PHE A 168 -11.12 -7.89 5.60
C PHE A 168 -12.22 -6.91 5.95
N ILE A 169 -11.95 -5.98 6.86
CA ILE A 169 -12.91 -4.95 7.29
C ILE A 169 -12.20 -3.61 7.53
N THR A 170 -12.98 -2.54 7.52
CA THR A 170 -12.57 -1.22 8.05
C THR A 170 -13.74 -0.64 8.81
N PHE A 171 -13.53 -0.21 10.06
CA PHE A 171 -14.52 0.57 10.80
C PHE A 171 -14.60 1.98 10.24
N MET A 172 -15.81 2.46 9.97
CA MET A 172 -16.05 3.77 9.36
C MET A 172 -17.39 4.34 9.83
N PRO A 173 -17.43 5.57 10.38
CA PRO A 173 -18.68 6.22 10.75
C PRO A 173 -19.57 6.47 9.53
N LYS A 174 -20.87 6.24 9.67
CA LYS A 174 -21.84 6.42 8.57
C LYS A 174 -21.81 7.83 7.97
N ALA A 175 -21.77 8.85 8.83
CA ALA A 175 -21.70 10.25 8.41
C ALA A 175 -20.46 10.55 7.53
N PHE A 176 -19.35 9.86 7.76
CA PHE A 176 -18.16 10.00 6.92
C PHE A 176 -18.34 9.33 5.56
N LEU A 177 -19.01 8.17 5.49
CA LEU A 177 -19.33 7.52 4.22
C LEU A 177 -20.27 8.35 3.36
N GLU A 178 -21.27 8.98 3.98
CA GLU A 178 -22.18 9.90 3.30
C GLU A 178 -21.41 11.07 2.67
N ARG A 179 -20.41 11.60 3.38
CA ARG A 179 -19.49 12.62 2.84
C ARG A 179 -18.69 12.10 1.64
N ILE A 180 -18.14 10.90 1.72
CA ILE A 180 -17.43 10.26 0.60
C ILE A 180 -18.35 10.06 -0.60
N ALA A 181 -19.61 9.67 -0.39
CA ALA A 181 -20.57 9.41 -1.46
C ALA A 181 -20.85 10.65 -2.34
N LEU A 182 -20.65 11.85 -1.81
CA LEU A 182 -20.80 13.12 -2.53
C LEU A 182 -19.55 13.54 -3.32
N ASN A 183 -18.45 12.80 -3.19
CA ASN A 183 -17.19 13.09 -3.88
C ASN A 183 -17.08 12.37 -5.24
N ASP A 184 -16.11 12.83 -6.04
CA ASP A 184 -15.73 12.18 -7.29
C ASP A 184 -14.86 10.93 -7.08
N LYS A 185 -14.98 9.98 -8.01
CA LYS A 185 -14.04 8.86 -8.10
C LYS A 185 -12.62 9.38 -8.36
N LEU A 186 -11.66 8.76 -7.69
CA LEU A 186 -10.24 9.08 -7.83
C LEU A 186 -9.50 7.99 -8.58
N THR A 187 -8.43 8.38 -9.29
CA THR A 187 -7.50 7.43 -9.88
C THR A 187 -6.08 7.72 -9.39
N TRP A 188 -5.22 6.71 -9.37
CA TRP A 188 -3.83 6.88 -8.99
C TRP A 188 -3.11 7.93 -9.84
N PRO A 189 -3.27 7.95 -11.19
CA PRO A 189 -2.74 9.04 -12.02
C PRO A 189 -3.26 10.42 -11.61
N THR A 190 -4.55 10.55 -11.30
CA THR A 190 -5.13 11.83 -10.85
C THR A 190 -4.49 12.32 -9.56
N ILE A 191 -4.39 11.46 -8.54
CA ILE A 191 -3.75 11.78 -7.25
C ILE A 191 -2.29 12.17 -7.46
N HIS A 192 -1.55 11.35 -8.21
CA HIS A 192 -0.14 11.56 -8.51
C HIS A 192 0.09 12.91 -9.20
N ASN A 193 -0.69 13.22 -10.23
CA ASN A 193 -0.55 14.46 -10.98
C ASN A 193 -0.92 15.69 -10.15
N ARG A 194 -1.95 15.60 -9.30
CA ARG A 194 -2.33 16.68 -8.39
C ARG A 194 -1.21 17.00 -7.39
N LEU A 195 -0.61 15.98 -6.77
CA LEU A 195 0.52 16.15 -5.85
C LEU A 195 1.77 16.68 -6.56
N TYR A 196 2.08 16.14 -7.74
CA TYR A 196 3.23 16.55 -8.54
C TYR A 196 3.15 18.04 -8.92
N LYS A 197 1.98 18.53 -9.36
CA LYS A 197 1.75 19.95 -9.68
C LYS A 197 2.00 20.88 -8.49
N LYS A 198 1.81 20.38 -7.26
CA LYS A 198 2.05 21.12 -6.02
C LYS A 198 3.45 20.85 -5.43
N LYS A 199 4.31 20.12 -6.16
CA LYS A 199 5.66 19.73 -5.74
C LYS A 199 5.68 18.98 -4.40
N LEU A 200 4.61 18.24 -4.09
CA LEU A 200 4.50 17.44 -2.87
C LEU A 200 4.94 15.99 -3.13
N PRO A 201 5.75 15.38 -2.24
CA PRO A 201 6.17 13.99 -2.37
C PRO A 201 5.00 13.02 -2.12
N LEU A 202 5.14 11.77 -2.59
CA LEU A 202 4.16 10.71 -2.33
C LEU A 202 4.50 10.01 -1.00
N ARG A 203 3.75 10.31 0.07
CA ARG A 203 3.98 9.74 1.41
C ARG A 203 2.84 8.87 1.93
N PHE A 204 1.97 8.34 1.05
CA PHE A 204 0.86 7.46 1.49
C PHE A 204 1.30 6.18 2.22
N GLY A 205 2.52 5.69 1.96
CA GLY A 205 3.10 4.60 2.75
C GLY A 205 3.35 4.99 4.20
N ASP A 206 3.83 6.21 4.41
CA ASP A 206 4.13 6.79 5.72
C ASP A 206 2.86 7.00 6.53
N ILE A 207 1.72 7.38 5.91
CA ILE A 207 0.42 7.44 6.60
C ILE A 207 0.11 6.10 7.28
N ARG A 208 0.25 5.02 6.52
CA ARG A 208 -0.09 3.68 7.01
C ARG A 208 0.87 3.20 8.09
N GLU A 209 2.16 3.52 7.97
CA GLU A 209 3.16 3.25 9.00
C GLU A 209 2.83 4.04 10.27
N TYR A 210 2.59 5.34 10.13
CA TYR A 210 2.21 6.23 11.23
C TYR A 210 0.93 5.79 11.93
N TRP A 211 -0.10 5.42 11.16
CA TRP A 211 -1.34 4.88 11.71
C TRP A 211 -1.06 3.64 12.56
N ALA A 212 -0.26 2.69 12.07
CA ALA A 212 0.07 1.49 12.84
C ALA A 212 0.80 1.85 14.15
N THR A 213 1.78 2.73 14.08
CA THR A 213 2.52 3.20 15.27
C THR A 213 1.60 3.91 16.25
N TYR A 214 0.78 4.86 15.79
CA TYR A 214 -0.11 5.63 16.64
C TYR A 214 -1.17 4.76 17.32
N MET A 215 -1.75 3.82 16.58
CA MET A 215 -2.81 2.96 17.08
C MET A 215 -2.33 1.97 18.14
N THR A 216 -1.01 1.77 18.35
CA THR A 216 -0.50 0.97 19.49
C THR A 216 -0.94 1.51 20.86
N LYS A 217 -1.29 2.79 20.95
CA LYS A 217 -1.85 3.42 22.16
C LYS A 217 -3.26 2.91 22.49
N HIS A 218 -3.97 2.40 21.50
CA HIS A 218 -5.39 2.02 21.59
C HIS A 218 -5.64 0.54 21.27
N LEU A 219 -4.75 -0.08 20.48
CA LEU A 219 -4.91 -1.41 19.89
C LEU A 219 -3.69 -2.28 20.15
N LYS A 220 -3.93 -3.59 20.20
CA LYS A 220 -2.87 -4.61 20.20
C LYS A 220 -2.26 -4.73 18.80
N GLU A 221 -1.00 -5.14 18.72
CA GLU A 221 -0.31 -5.36 17.45
C GLU A 221 -1.08 -6.31 16.52
N SER A 222 -1.67 -7.37 17.09
CA SER A 222 -2.48 -8.34 16.34
C SER A 222 -3.78 -7.73 15.77
N GLU A 223 -4.36 -6.73 16.44
CA GLU A 223 -5.53 -5.99 15.94
C GLU A 223 -5.14 -5.01 14.82
N ILE A 224 -4.00 -4.33 14.99
CA ILE A 224 -3.44 -3.44 13.97
C ILE A 224 -3.13 -4.23 12.70
N ASP A 225 -2.41 -5.35 12.84
CA ASP A 225 -2.07 -6.22 11.73
C ASP A 225 -3.31 -6.81 11.06
N PHE A 226 -4.35 -7.12 11.84
CA PHE A 226 -5.64 -7.53 11.32
C PHE A 226 -6.29 -6.45 10.45
N LEU A 227 -6.50 -5.25 11.00
CA LEU A 227 -7.16 -4.13 10.30
C LEU A 227 -6.37 -3.68 9.07
N GLN A 228 -5.05 -3.80 9.13
CA GLN A 228 -4.16 -3.52 8.02
C GLN A 228 -4.04 -4.68 7.00
N GLY A 229 -4.69 -5.82 7.23
CA GLY A 229 -4.67 -6.97 6.33
C GLY A 229 -3.30 -7.62 6.18
N ARG A 230 -2.53 -7.70 7.28
CA ARG A 230 -1.23 -8.37 7.43
C ARG A 230 -1.38 -9.80 7.98
N ILE A 231 -2.56 -10.19 8.45
CA ILE A 231 -2.84 -11.50 9.04
C ILE A 231 -3.43 -12.49 8.01
N SER A 232 -3.15 -13.79 8.21
CA SER A 232 -3.73 -14.87 7.42
C SER A 232 -5.19 -15.17 7.82
N SER A 233 -5.99 -15.68 6.88
CA SER A 233 -7.42 -15.94 7.09
C SER A 233 -7.75 -16.92 8.23
N SER A 234 -6.80 -17.79 8.62
CA SER A 234 -7.00 -18.77 9.71
C SER A 234 -6.92 -18.15 11.10
N ILE A 235 -6.10 -17.11 11.28
CA ILE A 235 -5.96 -16.40 12.56
C ILE A 235 -7.17 -15.47 12.79
N PHE A 236 -7.70 -14.89 11.70
CA PHE A 236 -8.89 -14.04 11.73
C PHE A 236 -10.12 -14.75 12.34
N MET A 237 -10.44 -15.95 11.83
CA MET A 237 -11.64 -16.71 12.23
C MET A 237 -11.61 -17.15 13.69
N ARG A 238 -10.42 -17.40 14.26
CA ARG A 238 -10.28 -17.93 15.63
C ARG A 238 -10.40 -16.87 16.72
N ASN A 239 -9.99 -15.62 16.44
CA ASN A 239 -9.75 -14.63 17.50
C ASN A 239 -10.66 -13.40 17.46
N TYR A 240 -11.27 -13.06 16.31
CA TYR A 240 -11.89 -11.75 16.12
C TYR A 240 -13.35 -11.75 15.69
N PHE A 241 -13.97 -12.91 15.41
CA PHE A 241 -15.36 -12.97 14.95
C PHE A 241 -16.39 -13.06 16.10
N ASN A 242 -15.99 -12.77 17.34
CA ASN A 242 -16.93 -12.63 18.46
C ASN A 242 -17.54 -11.22 18.43
N PRO A 243 -18.87 -11.05 18.29
CA PRO A 243 -19.53 -9.74 18.22
C PRO A 243 -19.16 -8.79 19.37
N ALA A 244 -18.97 -9.31 20.58
CA ALA A 244 -18.58 -8.50 21.74
C ALA A 244 -17.15 -7.94 21.59
N LEU A 245 -16.22 -8.73 21.06
CA LEU A 245 -14.84 -8.29 20.79
C LEU A 245 -14.78 -7.28 19.63
N ILE A 246 -15.65 -7.42 18.63
CA ILE A 246 -15.73 -6.49 17.50
C ILE A 246 -16.25 -5.12 17.99
N SER A 247 -17.22 -5.09 18.90
CA SER A 247 -17.75 -3.82 19.43
C SER A 247 -16.70 -3.05 20.24
N ASP A 248 -15.98 -3.70 21.16
CA ASP A 248 -14.88 -3.07 21.89
C ASP A 248 -13.77 -2.57 20.94
N LEU A 249 -13.37 -3.42 19.99
CA LEU A 249 -12.37 -3.06 18.98
C LEU A 249 -12.81 -1.82 18.20
N LYS A 250 -14.08 -1.75 17.76
CA LYS A 250 -14.65 -0.59 17.07
C LYS A 250 -14.47 0.69 17.89
N HIS A 251 -14.86 0.67 19.16
CA HIS A 251 -14.77 1.84 20.03
C HIS A 251 -13.32 2.33 20.20
N ARG A 252 -12.36 1.41 20.38
CA ARG A 252 -10.94 1.76 20.49
C ARG A 252 -10.37 2.29 19.16
N VAL A 253 -10.80 1.71 18.03
CA VAL A 253 -10.44 2.22 16.70
C VAL A 253 -10.93 3.64 16.51
N PHE A 254 -12.22 3.91 16.76
CA PHE A 254 -12.78 5.25 16.60
C PHE A 254 -12.17 6.28 17.55
N ARG A 255 -11.82 5.89 18.78
CA ARG A 255 -11.08 6.76 19.70
C ARG A 255 -9.73 7.17 19.10
N GLY A 256 -8.91 6.20 18.68
CA GLY A 256 -7.58 6.48 18.13
C GLY A 256 -7.64 7.28 16.82
N VAL A 257 -8.59 6.95 15.94
CA VAL A 257 -8.80 7.70 14.69
C VAL A 257 -9.27 9.13 14.94
N SER A 258 -10.15 9.36 15.92
CA SER A 258 -10.60 10.71 16.26
C SER A 258 -9.44 11.60 16.74
N GLU A 259 -8.53 11.04 17.53
CA GLU A 259 -7.31 11.76 17.94
C GLU A 259 -6.37 12.03 16.76
N LEU A 260 -6.23 11.08 15.83
CA LEU A 260 -5.44 11.25 14.61
C LEU A 260 -5.99 12.39 13.75
N LEU A 261 -7.31 12.41 13.50
CA LEU A 261 -7.97 13.44 12.71
C LEU A 261 -7.77 14.83 13.31
N ARG A 262 -7.85 14.98 14.65
CA ARG A 262 -7.58 16.26 15.33
C ARG A 262 -6.14 16.75 15.12
N LYS A 263 -5.18 15.85 14.92
CA LYS A 263 -3.77 16.22 14.66
C LYS A 263 -3.54 16.69 13.23
N THR A 264 -4.42 16.35 12.30
CA THR A 264 -4.33 16.68 10.88
C THR A 264 -5.40 17.66 10.39
N SER A 265 -6.34 18.03 11.27
CA SER A 265 -7.29 19.13 11.04
C SER A 265 -6.58 20.47 10.93
#